data_AF-A0A1I5WY99-F1
#
_entry.id   AF-A0A1I5WY99-F1
#
_cell.length_a   1.000
_cell.length_b   1.000
_cell.length_c   1.000
_cell.angle_alpha   90.00
_cell.angle_beta   90.00
_cell.angle_gamma   90.00
#
_symmetry.space_group_name_H-M   'P 1'
#
loop_
_entity.id
_entity.type
_entity.pdbx_description
1 polymer ?
#
loop_
_entity_poly.entity_id
_entity_poly.type
_entity_poly.pdbx_seq_one_letter_code
_entity_poly.pdbx_strand_id
1 'polypeptide(L)'
;MQLLVITILLSVLGLLTSLVLVGIFPSIISFCLSVYCYFQEKSINTVRALCVSFAGILLPIIMYINCYGFSLPFDKGTGMPFWKQIIYENYSNLGFDMSFLQGEKDEAVDAEYVETVKNEKEDPVEENENLYYSGDEAVTDSSEDVAETVESTVEASDDKKNSIDYMDYPESIFEKFEDIEKDFDIKPESGYVGASDDDMPSYGGLPVGTEIVAQYFREDDHNCNPVIVLQNKTGEIYRYECMFTARDGDGNELAVSERTSEVVPNGAKFVIEGRFDKNLLNGQIPAMYEFTMTKRTPYEKDMSDQVLVYTKVDGNSVVLAADNTSDIKVKVDAYVLFFYGDELVDCIWLIPNNIDDVCINPGSLATIKGDAYYKFDRIETYYTAYEAIEVD
;
A
#
# COMPACT_ATOMS: atom_id res chain seq x y z
N MET A 1 6.98 -15.51 35.15
CA MET A 1 8.14 -15.09 34.31
C MET A 1 8.89 -16.26 33.66
N GLN A 2 9.53 -17.19 34.40
CA GLN A 2 10.27 -18.32 33.78
C GLN A 2 9.40 -19.23 32.89
N LEU A 3 8.15 -19.49 33.29
CA LEU A 3 7.21 -20.30 32.51
C LEU A 3 6.84 -19.62 31.17
N LEU A 4 6.60 -18.31 31.18
CA LEU A 4 6.27 -17.54 29.98
C LEU A 4 7.40 -17.56 28.95
N VAL A 5 8.65 -17.43 29.40
CA VAL A 5 9.82 -17.49 28.52
C VAL A 5 9.93 -18.87 27.86
N ILE A 6 9.71 -19.95 28.60
CA ILE A 6 9.70 -21.33 28.07
C ILE A 6 8.57 -21.48 27.04
N THR A 7 7.38 -20.95 27.32
CA THR A 7 6.25 -20.97 26.39
C THR A 7 6.55 -20.24 25.08
N ILE A 8 7.17 -19.06 25.14
CA ILE A 8 7.57 -18.31 23.94
C ILE A 8 8.63 -19.05 23.13
N LEU A 9 9.64 -19.63 23.79
CA LEU A 9 10.67 -20.40 23.10
C LEU A 9 10.07 -21.64 22.40
N LEU A 10 9.13 -22.33 23.06
CA LEU A 10 8.43 -23.48 22.49
C LEU A 10 7.50 -23.09 21.34
N SER A 11 6.85 -21.92 21.39
CA SER A 11 5.97 -21.46 20.31
C SER A 11 6.77 -21.17 19.04
N VAL A 12 7.90 -20.46 19.17
CA VAL A 12 8.79 -20.14 18.05
C VAL A 12 9.43 -21.40 17.48
N LEU A 13 9.94 -22.29 18.35
CA LEU A 13 10.51 -23.57 17.92
C LEU A 13 9.47 -24.43 17.22
N GLY A 14 8.23 -24.45 17.73
CA GLY A 14 7.11 -25.14 17.14
C GLY A 14 6.79 -24.63 15.74
N LEU A 15 6.67 -23.31 15.57
CA LEU A 15 6.41 -22.71 14.26
C LEU A 15 7.53 -23.02 13.25
N LEU A 16 8.80 -22.87 13.63
CA LEU A 16 9.94 -23.14 12.75
C LEU A 16 10.01 -24.60 12.33
N THR A 17 9.75 -25.52 13.25
CA THR A 17 9.77 -26.96 12.95
C THR A 17 8.52 -27.43 12.22
N SER A 18 7.43 -26.65 12.24
CA SER A 18 6.20 -26.94 11.49
C SER A 18 6.37 -26.78 9.98
N LEU A 19 7.35 -25.99 9.54
CA LEU A 19 7.78 -25.90 8.13
C LEU A 19 8.28 -27.24 7.57
N VAL A 20 8.63 -28.19 8.45
CA VAL A 20 9.10 -29.54 8.11
C VAL A 20 8.16 -30.61 8.73
N LEU A 21 6.92 -30.25 9.07
CA LEU A 21 5.88 -31.12 9.67
C LEU A 21 6.16 -31.67 11.08
N VAL A 22 7.34 -31.42 11.66
CA VAL A 22 7.71 -31.93 13.00
C VAL A 22 7.18 -31.03 14.12
N GLY A 23 6.85 -29.78 13.80
CA GLY A 23 6.52 -28.76 14.79
C GLY A 23 5.13 -28.82 15.40
N ILE A 24 4.28 -29.76 14.98
CA ILE A 24 2.92 -29.87 15.54
C ILE A 24 2.94 -30.19 17.04
N PHE A 25 3.82 -31.10 17.49
CA PHE A 25 3.93 -31.48 18.90
C PHE A 25 4.43 -30.35 19.81
N PRO A 26 5.57 -29.69 19.52
CA PRO A 26 5.99 -28.53 20.32
C PRO A 26 4.98 -27.39 20.26
N SER A 27 4.28 -27.19 19.13
CA SER A 27 3.22 -26.19 19.00
C SER A 27 2.00 -26.50 19.88
N ILE A 28 1.55 -27.76 19.98
CA ILE A 28 0.47 -28.17 20.89
C ILE A 28 0.87 -27.97 22.35
N ILE A 29 2.08 -28.39 22.73
CA ILE A 29 2.58 -28.21 24.10
C ILE A 29 2.65 -26.73 24.45
N SER A 30 3.18 -25.91 23.53
CA SER A 30 3.22 -24.46 23.68
C SER A 30 1.82 -23.86 23.77
N PHE A 31 0.86 -24.32 22.98
CA PHE A 31 -0.50 -23.81 22.99
C PHE A 31 -1.19 -24.07 24.33
N CYS A 32 -1.07 -25.29 24.87
CA CYS A 32 -1.58 -25.63 26.20
C CYS A 32 -0.95 -24.76 27.30
N LEU A 33 0.36 -24.52 27.23
CA LEU A 33 1.07 -23.66 28.18
C LEU A 33 0.66 -22.19 28.04
N SER A 34 0.45 -21.70 26.82
CA SER A 34 -0.04 -20.34 26.54
C SER A 34 -1.45 -20.14 27.09
N VAL A 35 -2.35 -21.12 26.93
CA VAL A 35 -3.70 -21.09 27.50
C VAL A 35 -3.65 -21.07 29.04
N TYR A 36 -2.80 -21.91 29.64
CA TYR A 36 -2.60 -21.90 31.09
C TYR A 36 -2.06 -20.55 31.59
N CYS A 37 -1.05 -19.99 30.92
CA CYS A 37 -0.52 -18.67 31.25
C CYS A 37 -1.59 -17.58 31.08
N TYR A 38 -2.47 -17.69 30.08
CA TYR A 38 -3.50 -16.69 29.80
C TYR A 38 -4.57 -16.63 30.89
N PHE A 39 -4.89 -17.78 31.49
CA PHE A 39 -5.80 -17.84 32.63
C PHE A 39 -5.18 -17.29 33.93
N GLN A 40 -3.85 -17.24 34.05
CA GLN A 40 -3.16 -16.66 35.20
C GLN A 40 -2.89 -15.16 35.04
N GLU A 41 -2.43 -14.76 33.86
CA GLU A 41 -1.99 -13.40 33.57
C GLU A 41 -2.34 -13.06 32.12
N LYS A 42 -3.29 -12.13 31.97
CA LYS A 42 -3.69 -11.61 30.66
C LYS A 42 -2.63 -10.62 30.18
N SER A 43 -1.65 -11.12 29.43
CA SER A 43 -0.60 -10.30 28.84
C SER A 43 -0.55 -10.48 27.32
N ILE A 44 -0.13 -9.44 26.62
CA ILE A 44 0.08 -9.47 25.16
C ILE A 44 1.10 -10.54 24.75
N ASN A 45 2.13 -10.75 25.58
CA ASN A 45 3.14 -11.78 25.34
C ASN A 45 2.54 -13.19 25.37
N THR A 46 1.57 -13.41 26.27
CA THR A 46 0.83 -14.68 26.33
C THR A 46 -0.05 -14.86 25.09
N VAL A 47 -0.73 -13.80 24.64
CA VAL A 47 -1.57 -13.84 23.42
C VAL A 47 -0.72 -14.08 22.17
N ARG A 48 0.42 -13.40 22.03
CA ARG A 48 1.38 -13.62 20.95
C ARG A 48 1.88 -15.06 20.93
N ALA A 49 2.27 -15.62 22.07
CA ALA A 49 2.68 -17.02 22.18
C ALA A 49 1.54 -17.98 21.78
N LEU A 50 0.29 -17.67 22.14
CA LEU A 50 -0.89 -18.42 21.75
C LEU A 50 -1.10 -18.40 20.23
N CYS A 51 -1.08 -17.22 19.60
CA CYS A 51 -1.20 -17.07 18.15
C CYS A 51 -0.09 -17.80 17.39
N VAL A 52 1.16 -17.64 17.81
CA VAL A 52 2.32 -18.31 17.20
C VAL A 52 2.20 -19.84 17.30
N SER A 53 1.84 -20.35 18.48
CA SER A 53 1.63 -21.79 18.68
C SER A 53 0.44 -22.32 17.86
N PHE A 54 -0.63 -21.53 17.71
CA PHE A 54 -1.77 -21.91 16.88
C PHE A 54 -1.40 -21.95 15.38
N ALA A 55 -0.65 -20.97 14.88
CA ALA A 55 -0.10 -21.01 13.53
C ALA A 55 0.80 -22.24 13.30
N GLY A 56 1.63 -22.58 14.30
CA GLY A 56 2.45 -23.79 14.29
C GLY A 56 1.64 -25.09 14.23
N ILE A 57 0.41 -25.13 14.77
CA ILE A 57 -0.50 -26.28 14.65
C ILE A 57 -1.18 -26.31 13.26
N LEU A 58 -1.64 -25.16 12.78
CA LEU A 58 -2.39 -25.07 11.52
C LEU A 58 -1.52 -25.36 10.30
N LEU A 59 -0.28 -24.90 10.29
CA LEU A 59 0.57 -24.95 9.10
C LEU A 59 0.82 -26.40 8.61
N PRO A 60 1.17 -27.39 9.44
CA PRO A 60 1.27 -28.79 9.02
C PRO A 60 -0.06 -29.38 8.51
N ILE A 61 -1.19 -28.96 9.10
CA ILE A 61 -2.54 -29.41 8.68
C ILE A 61 -2.86 -28.88 7.29
N ILE A 62 -2.60 -27.59 7.03
CA ILE A 62 -2.80 -26.96 5.73
C ILE A 62 -1.88 -27.62 4.69
N MET A 63 -0.60 -27.84 5.03
CA MET A 63 0.35 -28.53 4.14
C MET A 63 -0.14 -29.94 3.78
N TYR A 64 -0.68 -30.68 4.76
CA TYR A 64 -1.28 -31.99 4.52
C TYR A 64 -2.49 -31.91 3.57
N ILE A 65 -3.42 -31.00 3.84
CA ILE A 65 -4.65 -30.83 3.03
C ILE A 65 -4.30 -30.40 1.60
N ASN A 66 -3.30 -29.54 1.42
CA ASN A 66 -2.85 -29.15 0.08
C ASN A 66 -2.28 -30.34 -0.71
N CYS A 67 -1.64 -31.30 -0.04
CA CYS A 67 -1.01 -32.45 -0.68
C CYS A 67 -1.99 -33.62 -0.92
N TYR A 68 -2.85 -33.94 0.06
CA TYR A 68 -3.72 -35.14 0.03
C TYR A 68 -5.21 -34.82 0.20
N GLY A 69 -5.61 -33.57 0.38
CA GLY A 69 -6.99 -33.19 0.71
C GLY A 69 -7.45 -33.88 1.99
N PHE A 70 -8.64 -34.49 1.94
CA PHE A 70 -9.18 -35.31 3.03
C PHE A 70 -8.90 -36.81 2.87
N SER A 71 -8.07 -37.19 1.90
CA SER A 71 -7.68 -38.59 1.70
C SER A 71 -6.54 -39.00 2.64
N LEU A 72 -6.40 -40.30 2.87
CA LEU A 72 -5.23 -40.85 3.58
C LEU A 72 -3.99 -40.73 2.70
N PRO A 73 -2.77 -40.65 3.27
CA PRO A 73 -1.56 -40.56 2.47
C PRO A 73 -1.44 -41.79 1.58
N PHE A 74 -1.28 -41.56 0.27
CA PHE A 74 -1.04 -42.61 -0.72
C PHE A 74 0.19 -42.26 -1.53
N ASP A 75 0.91 -43.27 -1.98
CA ASP A 75 2.06 -43.07 -2.86
C ASP A 75 1.57 -42.60 -4.24
N LYS A 76 2.02 -41.42 -4.68
CA LYS A 76 1.73 -40.87 -6.01
C LYS A 76 2.71 -41.39 -7.09
N GLY A 77 3.45 -42.47 -6.83
CA GLY A 77 4.42 -43.06 -7.75
C GLY A 77 5.76 -42.33 -7.80
N THR A 78 6.08 -41.57 -6.74
CA THR A 78 7.30 -40.75 -6.66
C THR A 78 8.41 -41.40 -5.84
N GLY A 79 8.15 -42.53 -5.17
CA GLY A 79 9.13 -43.23 -4.33
C GLY A 79 9.54 -42.44 -3.08
N MET A 80 8.86 -41.33 -2.78
CA MET A 80 9.14 -40.48 -1.63
C MET A 80 8.30 -40.91 -0.42
N PRO A 81 8.86 -40.91 0.80
CA PRO A 81 8.07 -40.97 2.03
C PRO A 81 7.04 -39.84 2.08
N PHE A 82 5.84 -40.11 2.60
CA PHE A 82 4.71 -39.17 2.59
C PHE A 82 5.06 -37.77 3.12
N TRP A 83 5.91 -37.66 4.15
CA TRP A 83 6.32 -36.38 4.72
C TRP A 83 7.24 -35.58 3.78
N LYS A 84 8.12 -36.24 3.02
CA LYS A 84 8.94 -35.60 1.98
C LYS A 84 8.06 -35.13 0.83
N GLN A 85 7.04 -35.92 0.49
CA GLN A 85 6.10 -35.57 -0.57
C GLN A 85 5.30 -34.31 -0.22
N ILE A 86 4.80 -34.20 1.02
CA ILE A 86 4.10 -33.00 1.48
C ILE A 86 5.00 -31.76 1.39
N ILE A 87 6.27 -31.88 1.79
CA ILE A 87 7.25 -30.78 1.67
C ILE A 87 7.46 -30.46 0.19
N TYR A 88 7.83 -31.45 -0.62
CA TYR A 88 8.10 -31.27 -2.04
C TYR A 88 6.96 -30.53 -2.75
N GLU A 89 5.71 -30.99 -2.62
CA GLU A 89 4.56 -30.41 -3.31
C GLU A 89 4.22 -29.00 -2.82
N ASN A 90 4.26 -28.74 -1.51
CA ASN A 90 3.91 -27.41 -0.99
C ASN A 90 4.97 -26.36 -1.38
N TYR A 91 6.26 -26.70 -1.27
CA TYR A 91 7.33 -25.75 -1.62
C TYR A 91 7.51 -25.63 -3.14
N SER A 92 7.31 -26.70 -3.93
CA SER A 92 7.32 -26.59 -5.39
C SER A 92 6.19 -25.71 -5.92
N ASN A 93 4.99 -25.80 -5.32
CA ASN A 93 3.86 -24.95 -5.68
C ASN A 93 4.06 -23.47 -5.31
N LEU A 94 4.97 -23.19 -4.37
CA LEU A 94 5.41 -21.84 -4.03
C LEU A 94 6.58 -21.35 -4.90
N GLY A 95 7.01 -22.14 -5.90
CA GLY A 95 8.07 -21.79 -6.83
C GLY A 95 9.49 -22.09 -6.35
N PHE A 96 9.66 -22.84 -5.25
CA PHE A 96 10.97 -23.30 -4.81
C PHE A 96 11.39 -24.56 -5.57
N ASP A 97 12.65 -24.60 -6.01
CA ASP A 97 13.24 -25.81 -6.60
C ASP A 97 13.53 -26.84 -5.49
N MET A 98 12.68 -27.87 -5.44
CA MET A 98 12.75 -28.97 -4.47
C MET A 98 13.26 -30.27 -5.11
N SER A 99 13.87 -30.19 -6.31
CA SER A 99 14.40 -31.35 -7.04
C SER A 99 15.38 -32.19 -6.21
N PHE A 100 16.12 -31.57 -5.28
CA PHE A 100 17.03 -32.27 -4.35
C PHE A 100 16.34 -33.25 -3.39
N LEU A 101 15.01 -33.17 -3.22
CA LEU A 101 14.24 -34.11 -2.39
C LEU A 101 13.78 -35.37 -3.16
N GLN A 102 13.74 -35.30 -4.49
CA GLN A 102 13.60 -36.47 -5.35
C GLN A 102 14.96 -37.17 -5.35
N GLY A 103 15.14 -38.16 -4.47
CA GLY A 103 16.37 -38.95 -4.46
C GLY A 103 16.68 -39.52 -5.85
N GLU A 104 17.96 -39.76 -6.14
CA GLU A 104 18.38 -40.47 -7.36
C GLU A 104 17.58 -41.76 -7.47
N LYS A 105 16.86 -41.92 -8.58
CA LYS A 105 16.14 -43.16 -8.88
C LYS A 105 17.19 -44.26 -9.05
N ASP A 106 17.22 -45.23 -8.14
CA ASP A 106 17.76 -46.55 -8.45
C ASP A 106 16.87 -47.14 -9.55
N GLU A 107 17.31 -47.02 -10.80
CA GLU A 107 16.81 -47.83 -11.90
C GLU A 107 17.18 -49.29 -11.62
N ALA A 108 16.25 -50.08 -11.07
CA ALA A 108 16.09 -51.49 -11.44
C ALA A 108 14.84 -52.15 -10.82
N VAL A 109 14.22 -52.99 -11.66
CA VAL A 109 13.49 -54.24 -11.34
C VAL A 109 11.96 -54.23 -11.42
N ASP A 110 11.54 -54.63 -12.62
CA ASP A 110 10.53 -55.64 -12.98
C ASP A 110 9.02 -55.35 -12.99
N ALA A 111 8.56 -55.34 -14.24
CA ALA A 111 7.28 -55.88 -14.68
C ALA A 111 7.11 -57.36 -14.27
N GLU A 112 5.94 -57.72 -13.72
CA GLU A 112 5.09 -58.82 -14.22
C GLU A 112 3.87 -59.06 -13.31
N TYR A 113 2.70 -59.19 -13.96
CA TYR A 113 1.47 -59.92 -13.56
C TYR A 113 0.71 -59.44 -12.30
N VAL A 114 -0.61 -59.27 -12.33
CA VAL A 114 -1.62 -60.28 -12.71
C VAL A 114 -2.89 -59.63 -13.29
N GLU A 115 -3.23 -60.03 -14.52
CA GLU A 115 -4.59 -60.04 -15.07
C GLU A 115 -5.54 -60.87 -14.20
N THR A 116 -6.77 -60.40 -13.96
CA THR A 116 -7.91 -61.33 -13.99
C THR A 116 -9.14 -60.67 -14.58
N VAL A 117 -9.46 -61.17 -15.77
CA VAL A 117 -10.61 -60.94 -16.64
C VAL A 117 -11.94 -61.31 -15.97
N LYS A 118 -12.99 -60.49 -16.16
CA LYS A 118 -14.28 -60.98 -16.67
C LYS A 118 -15.16 -59.90 -17.30
N ASN A 119 -15.34 -60.11 -18.61
CA ASN A 119 -16.20 -59.47 -19.61
C ASN A 119 -17.67 -59.28 -19.22
N GLU A 120 -18.31 -58.25 -19.79
CA GLU A 120 -19.27 -58.33 -20.92
C GLU A 120 -19.46 -56.91 -21.51
N LYS A 121 -18.88 -56.63 -22.70
CA LYS A 121 -19.54 -56.32 -24.01
C LYS A 121 -20.57 -55.16 -23.95
N GLU A 122 -20.50 -54.10 -24.77
CA GLU A 122 -20.36 -54.04 -26.24
C GLU A 122 -19.61 -52.78 -26.74
N ASP A 123 -18.94 -52.92 -27.89
CA ASP A 123 -18.11 -51.96 -28.67
C ASP A 123 -18.94 -50.89 -29.47
N PRO A 124 -18.37 -50.14 -30.45
CA PRO A 124 -17.49 -48.98 -30.29
C PRO A 124 -17.92 -47.80 -31.20
N VAL A 125 -17.36 -46.59 -31.02
CA VAL A 125 -17.09 -45.69 -32.17
C VAL A 125 -15.77 -44.97 -31.94
N GLU A 126 -14.89 -45.13 -32.93
CA GLU A 126 -13.61 -44.46 -33.18
C GLU A 126 -13.78 -42.91 -33.13
N GLU A 127 -12.77 -42.05 -32.98
CA GLU A 127 -11.55 -41.96 -33.76
C GLU A 127 -10.70 -40.78 -33.21
N ASN A 128 -9.39 -41.03 -33.02
CA ASN A 128 -8.18 -40.19 -33.17
C ASN A 128 -8.24 -38.67 -32.87
N GLU A 129 -7.46 -38.15 -31.92
CA GLU A 129 -6.02 -37.81 -32.03
C GLU A 129 -5.65 -36.89 -33.21
N ASN A 130 -5.17 -35.68 -32.93
CA ASN A 130 -3.81 -35.26 -33.31
C ASN A 130 -3.45 -33.85 -32.82
N LEU A 131 -2.35 -33.78 -32.06
CA LEU A 131 -1.44 -32.64 -31.95
C LEU A 131 -0.83 -32.33 -33.33
N TYR A 132 -0.46 -31.07 -33.61
CA TYR A 132 0.92 -30.72 -34.02
C TYR A 132 1.22 -29.21 -34.00
N TYR A 133 2.53 -28.96 -33.94
CA TYR A 133 3.34 -27.78 -33.62
C TYR A 133 3.57 -26.75 -34.75
N SER A 134 4.12 -25.60 -34.35
CA SER A 134 4.99 -24.62 -35.08
C SER A 134 4.37 -23.79 -36.21
N GLY A 135 4.74 -22.53 -36.46
CA GLY A 135 5.78 -21.65 -35.91
C GLY A 135 5.94 -20.44 -36.84
N ASP A 136 6.31 -19.30 -36.24
CA ASP A 136 7.10 -18.15 -36.73
C ASP A 136 6.98 -17.47 -38.11
N GLU A 137 7.19 -16.16 -38.01
CA GLU A 137 7.76 -15.18 -38.98
C GLU A 137 6.88 -14.54 -40.07
N ALA A 138 6.51 -13.29 -39.76
CA ALA A 138 6.96 -12.03 -40.38
C ALA A 138 6.91 -11.80 -41.91
N VAL A 139 6.63 -10.51 -42.20
CA VAL A 139 7.03 -9.67 -43.35
C VAL A 139 5.90 -9.20 -44.28
N THR A 140 6.12 -7.95 -44.67
CA THR A 140 5.39 -6.81 -45.20
C THR A 140 4.93 -6.85 -46.67
N ASP A 141 4.01 -5.92 -46.93
CA ASP A 141 3.90 -4.98 -48.07
C ASP A 141 3.14 -5.32 -49.37
N SER A 142 2.19 -4.40 -49.63
CA SER A 142 1.87 -3.70 -50.88
C SER A 142 1.12 -4.39 -52.04
N SER A 143 0.00 -3.76 -52.42
CA SER A 143 -0.43 -3.40 -53.81
C SER A 143 -1.84 -2.78 -53.70
N GLU A 144 -2.06 -1.48 -53.98
CA GLU A 144 -2.43 -0.90 -55.29
C GLU A 144 -3.59 -1.65 -55.99
N ASP A 145 -4.66 -1.08 -56.55
CA ASP A 145 -5.18 0.29 -56.71
C ASP A 145 -6.59 0.14 -57.37
N VAL A 146 -7.24 1.26 -57.74
CA VAL A 146 -8.29 1.47 -58.79
C VAL A 146 -9.60 2.16 -58.30
N ALA A 147 -9.60 3.50 -58.45
CA ALA A 147 -10.47 4.39 -59.27
C ALA A 147 -12.04 4.31 -59.14
N GLU A 148 -12.86 5.36 -59.26
CA GLU A 148 -12.73 6.77 -59.65
C GLU A 148 -14.06 7.53 -59.34
N THR A 149 -13.95 8.82 -58.97
CA THR A 149 -14.86 9.99 -59.22
C THR A 149 -16.35 9.99 -58.86
N VAL A 150 -16.82 11.02 -58.11
CA VAL A 150 -17.60 12.19 -58.62
C VAL A 150 -17.51 13.37 -57.62
N GLU A 151 -17.27 14.57 -58.16
CA GLU A 151 -17.19 15.89 -57.51
C GLU A 151 -18.52 16.41 -56.90
N SER A 152 -18.43 17.19 -55.81
CA SER A 152 -19.02 18.53 -55.73
C SER A 152 -18.53 19.28 -54.48
N THR A 153 -17.77 20.34 -54.76
CA THR A 153 -17.33 21.48 -53.93
C THR A 153 -18.33 22.02 -52.91
N VAL A 154 -17.88 22.38 -51.69
CA VAL A 154 -17.90 23.74 -51.08
C VAL A 154 -16.81 23.84 -50.00
N GLU A 155 -16.09 24.96 -50.03
CA GLU A 155 -14.93 25.41 -49.24
C GLU A 155 -15.18 25.52 -47.72
N ALA A 156 -14.18 25.11 -46.91
CA ALA A 156 -13.65 25.89 -45.78
C ALA A 156 -12.35 25.24 -45.28
N SER A 157 -11.36 26.10 -45.03
CA SER A 157 -9.93 25.86 -45.01
C SER A 157 -9.34 25.32 -43.70
N ASP A 158 -8.35 24.46 -43.89
CA ASP A 158 -7.12 24.26 -43.10
C ASP A 158 -7.21 23.97 -41.60
N ASP A 159 -7.30 22.68 -41.31
CA ASP A 159 -6.62 22.03 -40.20
C ASP A 159 -5.11 22.31 -40.26
N LYS A 160 -4.62 23.16 -39.36
CA LYS A 160 -3.22 23.14 -38.93
C LYS A 160 -3.13 22.65 -37.49
N LYS A 161 -2.54 21.46 -37.35
CA LYS A 161 -1.90 20.98 -36.13
C LYS A 161 -0.99 22.07 -35.56
N ASN A 162 -1.42 22.73 -34.49
CA ASN A 162 -0.52 23.45 -33.60
C ASN A 162 0.08 22.44 -32.64
N SER A 163 1.19 21.83 -33.03
CA SER A 163 2.15 21.31 -32.07
C SER A 163 2.63 22.49 -31.23
N ILE A 164 2.27 22.52 -29.95
CA ILE A 164 2.81 23.49 -29.00
C ILE A 164 4.32 23.23 -28.92
N ASP A 165 5.09 24.16 -29.46
CA ASP A 165 6.55 24.14 -29.45
C ASP A 165 7.01 24.59 -28.05
N TYR A 166 7.42 23.63 -27.21
CA TYR A 166 7.80 23.86 -25.81
C TYR A 166 9.16 24.58 -25.65
N MET A 167 9.76 25.09 -26.73
CA MET A 167 11.08 25.72 -26.73
C MET A 167 11.05 27.25 -26.63
N ASP A 168 9.87 27.88 -26.58
CA ASP A 168 9.72 29.34 -26.60
C ASP A 168 9.08 29.94 -25.32
N TYR A 169 9.15 29.21 -24.20
CA TYR A 169 8.83 29.79 -22.89
C TYR A 169 9.99 30.67 -22.41
N PRO A 170 9.77 31.96 -22.11
CA PRO A 170 10.81 32.80 -21.53
C PRO A 170 11.26 32.22 -20.18
N GLU A 171 12.58 32.05 -19.99
CA GLU A 171 13.23 31.51 -18.77
C GLU A 171 12.96 32.33 -17.48
N SER A 172 12.05 33.31 -17.51
CA SER A 172 11.58 34.01 -16.32
C SER A 172 10.08 34.32 -16.42
N ILE A 173 9.25 33.43 -15.88
CA ILE A 173 7.83 33.69 -15.59
C ILE A 173 7.67 34.61 -14.37
N PHE A 174 8.76 34.92 -13.67
CA PHE A 174 8.81 35.97 -12.69
C PHE A 174 8.97 37.30 -13.41
N GLU A 175 7.84 37.90 -13.81
CA GLU A 175 7.79 39.36 -13.78
C GLU A 175 8.27 39.78 -12.39
N LYS A 176 9.31 40.60 -12.39
CA LYS A 176 9.94 41.16 -11.20
C LYS A 176 8.86 41.59 -10.21
N PHE A 177 8.83 40.92 -9.06
CA PHE A 177 8.16 41.41 -7.85
C PHE A 177 8.91 42.67 -7.38
N GLU A 178 8.76 43.78 -8.10
CA GLU A 178 9.08 45.11 -7.61
C GLU A 178 7.85 45.60 -6.82
N ASP A 179 8.07 45.81 -5.52
CA ASP A 179 7.29 46.66 -4.61
C ASP A 179 5.93 46.18 -4.09
N ILE A 180 5.94 45.08 -3.32
CA ILE A 180 5.12 45.01 -2.09
C ILE A 180 6.05 44.74 -0.91
N GLU A 181 6.92 45.70 -0.60
CA GLU A 181 7.46 45.87 0.75
C GLU A 181 6.31 46.33 1.65
N LYS A 182 5.47 45.39 2.07
CA LYS A 182 4.91 45.50 3.42
C LYS A 182 5.95 44.84 4.31
N ASP A 183 6.67 45.66 5.06
CA ASP A 183 7.46 45.25 6.22
C ASP A 183 6.57 44.41 7.15
N PHE A 184 6.53 43.10 6.91
CA PHE A 184 6.08 42.15 7.89
C PHE A 184 7.30 41.90 8.77
N ASP A 185 7.22 42.37 10.02
CA ASP A 185 8.17 42.08 11.08
C ASP A 185 8.54 40.59 11.05
N ILE A 186 9.71 40.28 10.53
CA ILE A 186 10.24 38.91 10.48
C ILE A 186 10.53 38.47 11.91
N LYS A 187 9.70 37.57 12.45
CA LYS A 187 10.04 36.72 13.61
C LYS A 187 9.26 35.40 13.58
N PRO A 188 9.80 34.27 14.07
CA PRO A 188 11.20 33.94 14.37
C PRO A 188 11.73 32.75 13.51
N GLU A 189 13.04 32.69 13.26
CA GLU A 189 13.69 31.39 13.04
C GLU A 189 13.59 30.62 14.36
N SER A 190 12.85 29.50 14.38
CA SER A 190 12.88 28.61 15.54
C SER A 190 14.32 28.09 15.69
N GLY A 191 14.92 28.25 16.88
CA GLY A 191 16.24 27.69 17.18
C GLY A 191 16.19 26.20 17.55
N TYR A 192 15.00 25.62 17.61
CA TYR A 192 14.74 24.29 18.14
C TYR A 192 14.36 23.32 17.01
N VAL A 193 14.88 22.11 17.10
CA VAL A 193 14.47 20.97 16.27
C VAL A 193 13.36 20.23 17.03
N GLY A 194 12.27 19.90 16.36
CA GLY A 194 11.14 19.20 16.95
C GLY A 194 11.49 17.78 17.37
N ALA A 195 10.74 17.21 18.31
CA ALA A 195 10.89 15.80 18.65
C ALA A 195 10.21 14.95 17.56
N SER A 196 11.00 14.12 16.90
CA SER A 196 10.54 13.07 16.00
C SER A 196 11.02 11.72 16.54
N ASP A 197 10.17 10.71 16.41
CA ASP A 197 10.54 9.30 16.65
C ASP A 197 10.05 8.48 15.46
N ASP A 198 10.64 8.73 14.29
CA ASP A 198 10.28 8.07 13.02
C ASP A 198 10.47 6.54 13.07
N ASP A 199 11.11 6.01 14.12
CA ASP A 199 11.23 4.57 14.41
C ASP A 199 10.04 4.01 15.22
N MET A 200 9.05 4.84 15.59
CA MET A 200 7.86 4.44 16.34
C MET A 200 7.11 3.32 15.61
N PRO A 201 6.83 2.17 16.26
CA PRO A 201 6.10 1.09 15.63
C PRO A 201 4.69 1.51 15.20
N SER A 202 4.49 1.56 13.88
CA SER A 202 3.20 1.72 13.23
C SER A 202 2.91 0.51 12.34
N TYR A 203 1.75 -0.11 12.51
CA TYR A 203 1.34 -1.26 11.72
C TYR A 203 -0.12 -1.17 11.29
N GLY A 204 -0.42 -1.69 10.11
CA GLY A 204 -1.77 -1.54 9.57
C GLY A 204 -2.00 -2.27 8.27
N GLY A 205 -3.27 -2.51 7.97
CA GLY A 205 -3.71 -3.10 6.71
C GLY A 205 -3.87 -2.05 5.62
N LEU A 206 -3.23 -2.28 4.46
CA LEU A 206 -3.43 -1.47 3.26
C LEU A 206 -4.35 -2.19 2.26
N PRO A 207 -5.24 -1.47 1.55
CA PRO A 207 -5.93 -2.00 0.39
C PRO A 207 -4.94 -2.45 -0.69
N VAL A 208 -5.27 -3.54 -1.39
CA VAL A 208 -4.49 -4.03 -2.54
C VAL A 208 -4.24 -2.89 -3.54
N GLY A 209 -2.99 -2.78 -3.98
CA GLY A 209 -2.53 -1.73 -4.88
C GLY A 209 -2.24 -0.39 -4.20
N THR A 210 -2.05 -0.36 -2.88
CA THR A 210 -1.60 0.84 -2.15
C THR A 210 -0.26 0.54 -1.49
N GLU A 211 0.67 1.49 -1.59
CA GLU A 211 2.02 1.34 -1.06
C GLU A 211 2.32 2.42 -0.03
N ILE A 212 3.01 2.04 1.05
CA ILE A 212 3.61 2.99 1.98
C ILE A 212 4.94 3.44 1.40
N VAL A 213 5.06 4.74 1.14
CA VAL A 213 6.28 5.38 0.68
C VAL A 213 7.16 5.76 1.88
N ALA A 214 6.54 6.31 2.92
CA ALA A 214 7.20 6.69 4.15
C ALA A 214 6.22 6.68 5.32
N GLN A 215 6.75 6.52 6.53
CA GLN A 215 6.04 6.68 7.78
C GLN A 215 6.90 7.55 8.69
N TYR A 216 6.25 8.47 9.37
CA TYR A 216 6.89 9.40 10.28
C TYR A 216 6.07 9.49 11.56
N PHE A 217 6.72 9.92 12.62
CA PHE A 217 6.04 10.24 13.86
C PHE A 217 6.54 11.58 14.37
N ARG A 218 5.58 12.45 14.61
CA ARG A 218 5.82 13.81 15.04
C ARG A 218 5.16 14.06 16.38
N GLU A 219 5.95 14.50 17.35
CA GLU A 219 5.48 14.86 18.69
C GLU A 219 5.72 16.35 18.94
N ASP A 220 4.67 17.09 19.31
CA ASP A 220 4.79 18.44 19.85
C ASP A 220 4.21 18.53 21.27
N ASP A 221 4.23 19.73 21.87
CA ASP A 221 3.72 19.94 23.24
C ASP A 221 2.23 19.62 23.41
N HIS A 222 1.46 19.56 22.32
CA HIS A 222 0.01 19.42 22.32
C HIS A 222 -0.48 18.11 21.69
N ASN A 223 0.27 17.51 20.77
CA ASN A 223 -0.17 16.41 19.92
C ASN A 223 0.92 15.36 19.72
N CYS A 224 0.49 14.13 19.44
CA CYS A 224 1.33 13.02 18.99
C CYS A 224 0.73 12.48 17.69
N ASN A 225 1.43 12.64 16.57
CA ASN A 225 0.85 12.47 15.24
C ASN A 225 1.63 11.43 14.42
N PRO A 226 1.05 10.25 14.13
CA PRO A 226 1.54 9.40 13.05
C PRO A 226 1.21 10.02 11.69
N VAL A 227 2.21 10.15 10.82
CA VAL A 227 2.06 10.65 9.46
C VAL A 227 2.47 9.55 8.49
N ILE A 228 1.59 9.18 7.57
CA ILE A 228 1.89 8.18 6.53
C ILE A 228 1.82 8.82 5.15
N VAL A 229 2.89 8.62 4.38
CA VAL A 229 2.94 8.98 2.96
C VAL A 229 2.67 7.71 2.15
N LEU A 230 1.61 7.76 1.35
CA LEU A 230 1.10 6.63 0.59
C LEU A 230 1.17 6.92 -0.90
N GLN A 231 1.18 5.86 -1.70
CA GLN A 231 1.03 5.96 -3.15
C GLN A 231 -0.10 5.03 -3.63
N ASN A 232 -1.02 5.58 -4.44
CA ASN A 232 -2.02 4.79 -5.12
C ASN A 232 -1.38 4.09 -6.34
N LYS A 233 -1.37 2.77 -6.36
CA LYS A 233 -0.88 1.92 -7.47
C LYS A 233 -1.95 0.91 -7.91
N THR A 234 -3.22 1.28 -7.77
CA THR A 234 -4.33 0.38 -8.04
C THR A 234 -4.71 0.30 -9.52
N GLY A 235 -4.23 1.24 -10.33
CA GLY A 235 -4.69 1.45 -11.71
C GLY A 235 -5.89 2.38 -11.83
N GLU A 236 -6.55 2.72 -10.71
CA GLU A 236 -7.82 3.44 -10.67
C GLU A 236 -7.76 4.62 -9.68
N ILE A 237 -8.72 5.55 -9.78
CA ILE A 237 -8.88 6.68 -8.85
C ILE A 237 -9.70 6.24 -7.64
N TYR A 238 -9.25 6.57 -6.43
CA TYR A 238 -9.95 6.20 -5.19
C TYR A 238 -9.98 7.30 -4.12
N ARG A 239 -11.03 7.25 -3.30
CA ARG A 239 -11.11 7.88 -1.98
C ARG A 239 -10.51 6.93 -0.96
N TYR A 240 -9.65 7.44 -0.09
CA TYR A 240 -9.02 6.66 0.98
C TYR A 240 -9.56 7.09 2.34
N GLU A 241 -9.99 6.14 3.15
CA GLU A 241 -10.45 6.37 4.53
C GLU A 241 -9.50 5.63 5.48
N CYS A 242 -8.90 6.36 6.40
CA CYS A 242 -7.95 5.84 7.38
C CYS A 242 -8.46 6.07 8.79
N MET A 243 -8.39 5.02 9.60
CA MET A 243 -8.59 5.09 11.05
C MET A 243 -7.26 4.77 11.72
N PHE A 244 -6.72 5.74 12.46
CA PHE A 244 -5.58 5.52 13.35
C PHE A 244 -6.08 5.22 14.76
N THR A 245 -5.43 4.29 15.43
CA THR A 245 -5.67 3.92 16.82
C THR A 245 -4.36 4.05 17.59
N ALA A 246 -4.33 4.97 18.55
CA ALA A 246 -3.23 5.10 19.50
C ALA A 246 -3.35 4.01 20.58
N ARG A 247 -2.27 3.32 20.90
CA ARG A 247 -2.28 2.23 21.90
C ARG A 247 -1.23 2.42 23.00
N ASP A 248 -1.53 1.91 24.19
CA ASP A 248 -0.57 1.83 25.30
C ASP A 248 0.42 0.66 25.13
N GLY A 249 1.37 0.51 26.05
CA GLY A 249 2.38 -0.56 26.03
C GLY A 249 1.80 -1.98 26.19
N ASP A 250 0.57 -2.10 26.69
CA ASP A 250 -0.16 -3.37 26.82
C ASP A 250 -1.02 -3.67 25.57
N GLY A 251 -1.13 -2.71 24.64
CA GLY A 251 -1.93 -2.79 23.42
C GLY A 251 -3.37 -2.32 23.56
N ASN A 252 -3.76 -1.73 24.70
CA ASN A 252 -5.10 -1.18 24.87
C ASN A 252 -5.25 0.10 24.05
N GLU A 253 -6.45 0.32 23.51
CA GLU A 253 -6.79 1.56 22.81
C GLU A 253 -6.82 2.74 23.79
N LEU A 254 -6.10 3.80 23.42
CA LEU A 254 -6.11 5.08 24.11
C LEU A 254 -7.07 6.05 23.42
N ALA A 255 -6.99 6.15 22.10
CA ALA A 255 -7.79 7.07 21.30
C ALA A 255 -7.82 6.63 19.83
N VAL A 256 -8.76 7.19 19.07
CA VAL A 256 -8.93 6.98 17.63
C VAL A 256 -8.96 8.32 16.88
N SER A 257 -8.33 8.38 15.71
CA SER A 257 -8.36 9.52 14.78
C SER A 257 -8.71 9.03 13.38
N GLU A 258 -9.80 9.54 12.81
CA GLU A 258 -10.26 9.22 11.46
C GLU A 258 -9.88 10.33 10.47
N ARG A 259 -9.45 9.94 9.27
CA ARG A 259 -9.06 10.84 8.19
C ARG A 259 -9.45 10.29 6.83
N THR A 260 -9.63 11.20 5.88
CA THR A 260 -9.91 10.86 4.50
C THR A 260 -8.96 11.61 3.57
N SER A 261 -8.58 10.99 2.46
CA SER A 261 -8.13 11.67 1.25
C SER A 261 -9.17 11.44 0.16
N GLU A 262 -9.77 12.53 -0.34
CA GLU A 262 -11.02 12.49 -1.10
C GLU A 262 -10.88 11.89 -2.50
N VAL A 263 -9.93 12.39 -3.29
CA VAL A 263 -9.67 11.92 -4.65
C VAL A 263 -8.18 11.70 -4.84
N VAL A 264 -7.77 10.46 -5.05
CA VAL A 264 -6.36 10.09 -5.24
C VAL A 264 -6.20 9.38 -6.59
N PRO A 265 -5.62 10.05 -7.60
CA PRO A 265 -5.35 9.44 -8.90
C PRO A 265 -4.36 8.28 -8.83
N ASN A 266 -4.39 7.40 -9.83
CA ASN A 266 -3.39 6.35 -9.94
C ASN A 266 -1.98 6.95 -10.11
N GLY A 267 -1.02 6.43 -9.37
CA GLY A 267 0.36 6.92 -9.32
C GLY A 267 0.57 8.09 -8.36
N ALA A 268 -0.49 8.78 -7.91
CA ALA A 268 -0.38 9.93 -7.03
C ALA A 268 0.09 9.52 -5.63
N LYS A 269 0.92 10.39 -5.02
CA LYS A 269 1.32 10.29 -3.62
C LYS A 269 0.43 11.20 -2.78
N PHE A 270 0.04 10.74 -1.61
CA PHE A 270 -0.83 11.48 -0.70
C PHE A 270 -0.43 11.21 0.75
N VAL A 271 -0.83 12.13 1.62
CA VAL A 271 -0.51 12.08 3.05
C VAL A 271 -1.78 11.88 3.84
N ILE A 272 -1.68 11.06 4.89
CA ILE A 272 -2.71 10.98 5.92
C ILE A 272 -2.05 11.13 7.28
N GLU A 273 -2.52 12.09 8.07
CA GLU A 273 -2.05 12.38 9.42
C GLU A 273 -3.09 12.00 10.48
N GLY A 274 -2.76 11.05 11.35
CA GLY A 274 -3.49 10.84 12.59
C GLY A 274 -3.14 11.96 13.57
N ARG A 275 -4.14 12.64 14.14
CA ARG A 275 -3.89 13.71 15.12
C ARG A 275 -4.46 13.35 16.48
N PHE A 276 -3.59 13.18 17.47
CA PHE A 276 -3.99 12.84 18.82
C PHE A 276 -3.55 13.95 19.77
N ASP A 277 -4.53 14.70 20.29
CA ASP A 277 -4.29 15.69 21.35
C ASP A 277 -3.83 14.96 22.63
N LYS A 278 -2.73 15.40 23.23
CA LYS A 278 -2.19 14.84 24.47
C LYS A 278 -3.20 14.89 25.62
N ASN A 279 -4.14 15.83 25.61
CA ASN A 279 -5.24 15.87 26.57
C ASN A 279 -6.19 14.68 26.40
N LEU A 280 -6.47 14.27 25.16
CA LEU A 280 -7.28 13.06 24.88
C LEU A 280 -6.56 11.79 25.34
N LEU A 281 -5.23 11.82 25.30
CA LEU A 281 -4.38 10.73 25.76
C LEU A 281 -4.11 10.76 27.29
N ASN A 282 -4.75 11.67 28.04
CA ASN A 282 -4.48 11.91 29.47
C ASN A 282 -2.99 12.15 29.78
N GLY A 283 -2.27 12.82 28.87
CA GLY A 283 -0.84 13.09 28.95
C GLY A 283 0.05 11.86 28.72
N GLN A 284 -0.50 10.73 28.29
CA GLN A 284 0.27 9.54 27.94
C GLN A 284 0.79 9.67 26.50
N ILE A 285 2.07 9.33 26.30
CA ILE A 285 2.63 9.14 24.98
C ILE A 285 2.27 7.71 24.54
N PRO A 286 1.62 7.50 23.39
CA PRO A 286 1.30 6.16 22.91
C PRO A 286 2.56 5.35 22.70
N ALA A 287 2.50 4.04 22.97
CA ALA A 287 3.62 3.14 22.76
C ALA A 287 3.67 2.58 21.33
N MET A 288 2.55 2.66 20.60
CA MET A 288 2.44 2.27 19.20
C MET A 288 1.19 2.88 18.57
N TYR A 289 1.16 2.88 17.25
CA TYR A 289 -0.01 3.22 16.45
C TYR A 289 -0.44 2.04 15.58
N GLU A 290 -1.74 1.85 15.48
CA GLU A 290 -2.33 0.97 14.49
C GLU A 290 -3.10 1.82 13.47
N PHE A 291 -3.06 1.46 12.19
CA PHE A 291 -3.95 2.07 11.21
C PHE A 291 -4.71 1.02 10.40
N THR A 292 -5.95 1.33 10.06
CA THR A 292 -6.75 0.55 9.11
C THR A 292 -7.20 1.46 7.99
N MET A 293 -6.89 1.05 6.76
CA MET A 293 -7.18 1.82 5.57
C MET A 293 -8.19 1.09 4.69
N THR A 294 -9.20 1.82 4.22
CA THR A 294 -10.12 1.34 3.19
C THR A 294 -10.10 2.28 1.99
N LYS A 295 -10.53 1.78 0.84
CA LYS A 295 -10.67 2.58 -0.38
C LYS A 295 -12.09 2.45 -0.95
N ARG A 296 -12.62 3.54 -1.50
CA ARG A 296 -13.96 3.62 -2.10
C ARG A 296 -13.92 4.44 -3.37
N THR A 297 -14.92 4.26 -4.23
CA THR A 297 -15.13 5.18 -5.36
C THR A 297 -15.33 6.60 -4.83
N PRO A 298 -14.60 7.60 -5.33
CA PRO A 298 -14.78 8.99 -4.90
C PRO A 298 -16.17 9.52 -5.23
N TYR A 299 -16.63 10.54 -4.49
CA TYR A 299 -17.86 11.27 -4.82
C TYR A 299 -17.57 12.40 -5.83
N GLU A 300 -16.41 13.04 -5.67
CA GLU A 300 -15.93 14.16 -6.47
C GLU A 300 -15.07 13.69 -7.65
N LYS A 301 -14.99 14.53 -8.70
CA LYS A 301 -14.08 14.29 -9.83
C LYS A 301 -12.67 14.77 -9.50
N ASP A 302 -11.68 14.06 -10.02
CA ASP A 302 -10.28 14.50 -10.00
C ASP A 302 -10.11 15.76 -10.85
N MET A 303 -9.42 16.74 -10.28
CA MET A 303 -9.10 18.03 -10.92
C MET A 303 -7.59 18.31 -10.91
N SER A 304 -6.76 17.31 -10.59
CA SER A 304 -5.31 17.48 -10.44
C SER A 304 -4.62 18.00 -11.71
N ASP A 305 -5.12 17.66 -12.90
CA ASP A 305 -4.59 18.15 -14.18
C ASP A 305 -4.99 19.61 -14.50
N GLN A 306 -5.95 20.17 -13.77
CA GLN A 306 -6.47 21.53 -13.97
C GLN A 306 -6.13 22.47 -12.81
N VAL A 307 -5.28 22.00 -11.88
CA VAL A 307 -4.83 22.77 -10.73
C VAL A 307 -3.31 22.71 -10.64
N LEU A 308 -2.68 23.88 -10.62
CA LEU A 308 -1.24 24.01 -10.46
C LEU A 308 -0.94 24.48 -9.03
N VAL A 309 -0.19 23.68 -8.28
CA VAL A 309 0.19 24.01 -6.89
C VAL A 309 1.66 24.41 -6.85
N TYR A 310 1.92 25.56 -6.23
CA TYR A 310 3.24 26.12 -6.03
C TYR A 310 3.51 26.31 -4.55
N THR A 311 4.70 25.92 -4.10
CA THR A 311 5.15 26.17 -2.73
C THR A 311 6.46 26.93 -2.69
N LYS A 312 6.55 27.88 -1.76
CA LYS A 312 7.75 28.68 -1.54
C LYS A 312 8.01 28.82 -0.05
N VAL A 313 9.25 28.58 0.36
CA VAL A 313 9.73 28.86 1.71
C VAL A 313 9.92 30.36 1.88
N ASP A 314 9.40 30.91 2.98
CA ASP A 314 9.51 32.31 3.38
C ASP A 314 9.84 32.38 4.88
N GLY A 315 11.13 32.48 5.21
CA GLY A 315 11.60 32.37 6.59
C GLY A 315 11.32 30.99 7.18
N ASN A 316 10.68 30.93 8.37
CA ASN A 316 10.24 29.68 9.00
C ASN A 316 8.80 29.29 8.61
N SER A 317 8.36 29.73 7.44
CA SER A 317 7.00 29.52 6.94
C SER A 317 7.02 29.00 5.50
N VAL A 318 5.90 28.44 5.07
CA VAL A 318 5.63 28.12 3.68
C VAL A 318 4.45 28.96 3.18
N VAL A 319 4.60 29.50 1.98
CA VAL A 319 3.48 30.06 1.21
C VAL A 319 3.11 29.05 0.15
N LEU A 320 1.86 28.60 0.16
CA LEU A 320 1.27 27.72 -0.84
C LEU A 320 0.29 28.52 -1.69
N ALA A 321 0.43 28.41 -3.00
CA ALA A 321 -0.49 28.98 -3.97
C ALA A 321 -1.06 27.86 -4.86
N ALA A 322 -2.35 27.91 -5.13
CA ALA A 322 -3.04 26.98 -6.01
C ALA A 322 -3.81 27.76 -7.08
N ASP A 323 -3.45 27.52 -8.34
CA ASP A 323 -4.04 28.14 -9.52
C ASP A 323 -5.07 27.19 -10.14
N ASN A 324 -6.34 27.57 -10.10
CA ASN A 324 -7.42 26.81 -10.70
C ASN A 324 -7.61 27.27 -12.15
N THR A 325 -7.11 26.50 -13.10
CA THR A 325 -7.23 26.81 -14.54
C THR A 325 -8.54 26.32 -15.16
N SER A 326 -9.41 25.69 -14.36
CA SER A 326 -10.71 25.16 -14.81
C SER A 326 -11.82 26.22 -14.84
N ASP A 327 -12.98 25.83 -15.38
CA ASP A 327 -14.23 26.59 -15.38
C ASP A 327 -15.16 26.27 -14.20
N ILE A 328 -14.73 25.40 -13.28
CA ILE A 328 -15.51 24.98 -12.09
C ILE A 328 -14.78 25.31 -10.79
N LYS A 329 -15.52 25.32 -9.67
CA LYS A 329 -14.91 25.46 -8.34
C LYS A 329 -14.17 24.18 -7.98
N VAL A 330 -12.98 24.33 -7.38
CA VAL A 330 -12.15 23.19 -6.95
C VAL A 330 -11.76 23.31 -5.49
N LYS A 331 -11.53 22.18 -4.84
CA LYS A 331 -10.90 22.07 -3.52
C LYS A 331 -9.52 21.47 -3.69
N VAL A 332 -8.58 21.95 -2.87
CA VAL A 332 -7.21 21.46 -2.83
C VAL A 332 -6.88 21.13 -1.39
N ASP A 333 -6.58 19.86 -1.13
CA ASP A 333 -6.04 19.41 0.14
C ASP A 333 -4.54 19.24 -0.01
N ALA A 334 -3.76 20.12 0.61
CA ALA A 334 -2.30 20.08 0.55
C ALA A 334 -1.70 19.80 1.92
N TYR A 335 -0.81 18.82 1.99
CA TYR A 335 0.07 18.59 3.13
C TYR A 335 1.47 19.11 2.81
N VAL A 336 2.02 19.90 3.73
CA VAL A 336 3.42 20.31 3.68
C VAL A 336 4.14 19.66 4.86
N LEU A 337 5.11 18.81 4.53
CA LEU A 337 5.99 18.14 5.50
C LEU A 337 7.30 18.93 5.56
N PHE A 338 7.73 19.27 6.78
CA PHE A 338 8.96 20.01 7.05
C PHE A 338 9.99 19.06 7.64
N PHE A 339 11.20 19.10 7.08
CA PHE A 339 12.29 18.22 7.46
C PHE A 339 13.49 18.99 7.99
N TYR A 340 14.21 18.40 8.91
CA TYR A 340 15.55 18.83 9.28
C TYR A 340 16.49 17.63 9.10
N GLY A 341 17.28 17.63 8.01
CA GLY A 341 17.95 16.43 7.55
C GLY A 341 16.96 15.38 7.07
N ASP A 342 16.94 14.22 7.73
CA ASP A 342 16.04 13.10 7.39
C ASP A 342 14.82 13.00 8.34
N GLU A 343 14.79 13.78 9.42
CA GLU A 343 13.72 13.74 10.43
C GLU A 343 12.56 14.66 10.05
N LEU A 344 11.33 14.15 10.18
CA LEU A 344 10.13 14.97 10.03
C LEU A 344 9.92 15.83 11.29
N VAL A 345 10.13 17.14 11.18
CA VAL A 345 10.00 18.06 12.33
C VAL A 345 8.61 18.68 12.43
N ASP A 346 7.89 18.83 11.32
CA ASP A 346 6.55 19.41 11.33
C ASP A 346 5.71 18.95 10.14
N CYS A 347 4.39 18.94 10.30
CA CYS A 347 3.45 18.59 9.25
C CYS A 347 2.22 19.50 9.37
N ILE A 348 1.85 20.16 8.28
CA ILE A 348 0.68 21.03 8.25
C ILE A 348 -0.23 20.67 7.08
N TRP A 349 -1.54 20.69 7.34
CA TRP A 349 -2.57 20.62 6.33
C TRP A 349 -3.04 22.04 5.98
N LEU A 350 -2.94 22.39 4.70
CA LEU A 350 -3.28 23.68 4.15
C LEU A 350 -4.33 23.52 3.07
N ILE A 351 -5.39 24.32 3.17
CA ILE A 351 -6.47 24.40 2.19
C ILE A 351 -6.44 25.81 1.62
N PRO A 352 -5.77 26.05 0.47
CA PRO A 352 -5.81 27.35 -0.18
C PRO A 352 -7.24 27.66 -0.63
N ASN A 353 -7.72 28.84 -0.26
CA ASN A 353 -9.07 29.28 -0.56
C ASN A 353 -9.10 30.76 -0.97
N ASN A 354 -10.12 31.15 -1.73
CA ASN A 354 -10.43 32.57 -1.90
C ASN A 354 -11.15 33.11 -0.65
N ILE A 355 -11.14 34.43 -0.48
CA ILE A 355 -11.81 35.11 0.64
C ILE A 355 -13.30 34.70 0.67
N ASP A 356 -13.80 34.33 1.85
CA ASP A 356 -15.18 33.90 2.14
C ASP A 356 -15.64 32.57 1.52
N ASP A 357 -14.75 31.78 0.89
CA ASP A 357 -15.04 30.42 0.39
C ASP A 357 -14.07 29.39 1.01
N VAL A 358 -14.40 28.09 0.93
CA VAL A 358 -13.50 26.96 1.25
C VAL A 358 -12.99 26.30 -0.03
N CYS A 359 -13.19 26.96 -1.17
CA CYS A 359 -12.85 26.49 -2.51
C CYS A 359 -12.07 27.58 -3.26
N ILE A 360 -11.50 27.18 -4.40
CA ILE A 360 -10.85 28.07 -5.35
C ILE A 360 -11.81 28.28 -6.52
N ASN A 361 -12.13 29.54 -6.81
CA ASN A 361 -13.02 29.91 -7.90
C ASN A 361 -12.40 29.59 -9.27
N PRO A 362 -13.22 29.39 -10.31
CA PRO A 362 -12.76 29.20 -11.68
C PRO A 362 -11.78 30.28 -12.15
N GLY A 363 -10.71 29.90 -12.83
CA GLY A 363 -9.72 30.81 -13.41
C GLY A 363 -9.02 31.72 -12.40
N SER A 364 -8.90 31.29 -11.13
CA SER A 364 -8.39 32.12 -10.05
C SER A 364 -7.29 31.44 -9.24
N LEU A 365 -6.47 32.27 -8.61
CA LEU A 365 -5.40 31.86 -7.70
C LEU A 365 -5.87 32.04 -6.25
N ALA A 366 -5.65 31.02 -5.43
CA ALA A 366 -5.77 31.10 -3.98
C ALA A 366 -4.41 30.90 -3.31
N THR A 367 -4.18 31.60 -2.20
CA THR A 367 -2.90 31.53 -1.46
C THR A 367 -3.14 31.37 0.03
N ILE A 368 -2.34 30.54 0.68
CA ILE A 368 -2.34 30.35 2.12
C ILE A 368 -0.90 30.30 2.64
N LYS A 369 -0.66 30.92 3.80
CA LYS A 369 0.62 30.85 4.50
C LYS A 369 0.48 29.96 5.73
N GLY A 370 1.41 29.04 5.90
CA GLY A 370 1.52 28.18 7.08
C GLY A 370 2.88 28.35 7.73
N ASP A 371 2.90 28.51 9.05
CA ASP A 371 4.14 28.68 9.82
C ASP A 371 4.57 27.32 10.39
N ALA A 372 5.86 26.99 10.26
CA ALA A 372 6.44 25.85 10.96
C ALA A 372 6.75 26.24 12.40
N TYR A 373 6.52 25.33 13.35
CA TYR A 373 6.87 25.52 14.75
C TYR A 373 8.37 25.29 15.01
N TYR A 374 8.98 24.44 14.20
CA TYR A 374 10.37 24.01 14.36
C TYR A 374 11.23 24.45 13.19
N LYS A 375 12.54 24.40 13.40
CA LYS A 375 13.53 24.67 12.35
C LYS A 375 13.50 23.57 11.31
N PHE A 376 13.55 23.92 10.03
CA PHE A 376 13.63 22.99 8.91
C PHE A 376 14.66 23.43 7.87
N ASP A 377 15.08 22.52 6.99
CA ASP A 377 15.97 22.77 5.86
C ASP A 377 15.38 22.34 4.50
N ARG A 378 14.36 21.48 4.52
CA ARG A 378 13.62 21.00 3.34
C ARG A 378 12.13 20.97 3.63
N ILE A 379 11.35 21.17 2.58
CA ILE A 379 9.91 20.87 2.58
C ILE A 379 9.58 19.86 1.50
N GLU A 380 8.53 19.08 1.72
CA GLU A 380 7.89 18.26 0.71
C GLU A 380 6.40 18.59 0.69
N THR A 381 5.86 18.78 -0.51
CA THR A 381 4.44 19.14 -0.70
C THR A 381 3.73 18.01 -1.41
N TYR A 382 2.63 17.57 -0.82
CA TYR A 382 1.74 16.56 -1.35
C TYR A 382 0.35 17.16 -1.45
N TYR A 383 -0.35 16.99 -2.56
CA TYR A 383 -1.69 17.54 -2.71
C TYR A 383 -2.60 16.62 -3.53
N THR A 384 -3.89 16.79 -3.30
CA THR A 384 -4.95 16.31 -4.17
C THR A 384 -5.86 17.48 -4.52
N ALA A 385 -6.46 17.44 -5.71
CA ALA A 385 -7.39 18.46 -6.16
C ALA A 385 -8.64 17.82 -6.75
N TYR A 386 -9.81 18.34 -6.38
CA TYR A 386 -11.08 17.74 -6.76
C TYR A 386 -12.20 18.76 -6.87
N GLU A 387 -13.25 18.38 -7.59
CA GLU A 387 -14.43 19.21 -7.82
C GLU A 387 -15.11 19.61 -6.50
N ALA A 388 -15.40 20.90 -6.33
CA ALA A 388 -16.17 21.38 -5.19
C ALA A 388 -17.66 21.16 -5.43
N ILE A 389 -18.23 20.10 -4.85
CA ILE A 389 -19.67 19.87 -4.88
C ILE A 389 -20.34 20.77 -3.82
N GLU A 390 -21.12 21.75 -4.26
CA GLU A 390 -22.07 22.45 -3.38
C GLU A 390 -23.23 21.50 -3.10
N VAL A 391 -23.47 21.20 -1.82
CA VAL A 391 -24.64 20.42 -1.40
C VAL A 391 -25.82 21.39 -1.39
N ASP A 392 -26.74 21.21 -2.34
CA ASP A 392 -28.01 21.95 -2.43
C ASP A 392 -28.86 21.87 -1.15
#